data_AF-A0A6B3I983-F1
#
_entry.id   AF-A0A6B3I983-F1
#
_cell.length_a   1.000
_cell.length_b   1.000
_cell.length_c   1.000
_cell.angle_alpha   90.00
_cell.angle_beta   90.00
_cell.angle_gamma   90.00
#
_symmetry.space_group_name_H-M   'P 1'
#
loop_
_entity.id
_entity.type
_entity.pdbx_description
1 polymer ?
#
loop_
_entity_poly.entity_id
_entity_poly.type
_entity_poly.pdbx_seq_one_letter_code
_entity_poly.pdbx_strand_id
1 'polypeptide(L)'
;VYIQERYELQVLESFGVDVPADNDAGSIYLRKAPDVNAATPPGTWQSYDIEFRAARFDSDGRKVEDARVSLRWNGKPVHRNVAVPGPTGAGRPEGPAPGHIRLQDHGDPGDNPRFRNIWIERL
;
A
#
# COMPACT_ATOMS: atom_id res chain seq x y z
N VAL A 1 2.72 4.36 -0.43
CA VAL A 1 2.30 4.56 0.99
C VAL A 1 2.78 3.39 1.81
N TYR A 2 3.65 3.64 2.81
CA TYR A 2 4.10 2.62 3.73
C TYR A 2 3.23 2.60 5.00
N ILE A 3 2.59 1.47 5.25
CA ILE A 3 1.81 1.21 6.47
C ILE A 3 2.74 0.59 7.52
N GLN A 4 2.72 1.12 8.74
CA GLN A 4 3.67 0.79 9.82
C GLN A 4 5.15 0.93 9.41
N GLU A 5 5.45 1.72 8.38
CA GLU A 5 6.76 1.78 7.71
C GLU A 5 7.26 0.43 7.14
N ARG A 6 6.38 -0.56 6.96
CA ARG A 6 6.71 -1.95 6.62
C ARG A 6 6.14 -2.40 5.27
N TYR A 7 4.88 -2.07 5.01
CA TYR A 7 4.14 -2.58 3.85
C TYR A 7 3.75 -1.43 2.93
N GLU A 8 4.20 -1.51 1.69
CA GLU A 8 4.02 -0.50 0.67
C GLU A 8 2.83 -0.84 -0.20
N LEU A 9 1.84 0.06 -0.18
CA LEU A 9 0.88 0.21 -1.27
C LEU A 9 1.44 1.22 -2.26
N GLN A 10 1.72 0.77 -3.48
CA GLN A 10 2.43 1.54 -4.48
C GLN A 10 1.63 2.76 -4.93
N VAL A 11 2.33 3.89 -5.09
CA VAL A 11 1.79 5.10 -5.73
C VAL A 11 2.68 5.40 -6.93
N LEU A 12 2.11 5.33 -8.12
CA LEU A 12 2.81 5.53 -9.39
C LEU A 12 1.85 6.14 -10.41
N GLU A 13 2.38 6.77 -11.45
CA GLU A 13 1.58 7.09 -12.63
C GLU A 13 1.43 5.81 -13.48
N SER A 14 0.23 5.24 -13.47
CA SER A 14 -0.09 4.01 -14.23
C SER A 14 -1.32 4.22 -15.15
N PHE A 15 -1.71 5.46 -15.46
CA PHE A 15 -2.78 5.70 -16.42
C PHE A 15 -2.45 5.10 -17.79
N GLY A 16 -3.40 4.36 -18.38
CA GLY A 16 -3.21 3.68 -19.66
C GLY A 16 -2.48 2.33 -19.60
N VAL A 17 -2.11 1.84 -18.41
CA VAL A 17 -1.60 0.47 -18.26
C VAL A 17 -2.77 -0.52 -18.33
N ASP A 18 -2.79 -1.37 -19.37
CA ASP A 18 -3.88 -2.33 -19.61
C ASP A 18 -3.91 -3.47 -18.57
N VAL A 19 -2.74 -4.04 -18.28
CA VAL A 19 -2.57 -5.13 -17.30
C VAL A 19 -1.55 -4.68 -16.26
N PRO A 20 -1.97 -4.31 -15.04
CA PRO A 20 -1.05 -3.79 -14.03
C PRO A 20 -0.13 -4.90 -13.51
N ALA A 21 1.14 -4.56 -13.30
CA ALA A 21 2.15 -5.40 -12.68
C ALA A 21 2.15 -5.22 -11.15
N ASP A 22 2.99 -5.99 -10.45
CA ASP A 22 3.14 -5.93 -8.99
C ASP A 22 3.98 -4.74 -8.49
N ASN A 23 4.45 -3.89 -9.41
CA ASN A 23 5.11 -2.61 -9.13
C ASN A 23 4.35 -1.40 -9.70
N ASP A 24 3.17 -1.60 -10.28
CA ASP A 24 2.27 -0.53 -10.73
C ASP A 24 1.46 0.08 -9.58
N ALA A 25 0.85 1.24 -9.82
CA ALA A 25 0.01 1.92 -8.85
C ALA A 25 -1.06 1.00 -8.26
N GLY A 26 -1.19 1.03 -6.93
CA GLY A 26 -2.17 0.25 -6.20
C GLY A 26 -1.71 -1.17 -5.90
N SER A 27 -0.53 -1.59 -6.36
CA SER A 27 0.03 -2.88 -5.96
C SER A 27 0.37 -2.92 -4.48
N ILE A 28 0.33 -4.13 -3.91
CA ILE A 28 1.13 -4.43 -2.72
C ILE A 28 2.52 -4.72 -3.28
N TYR A 29 3.45 -3.78 -3.11
CA TYR A 29 4.67 -3.69 -3.91
C TYR A 29 5.46 -5.01 -3.94
N LEU A 30 5.69 -5.55 -5.14
CA LEU A 30 6.38 -6.82 -5.41
C LEU A 30 5.77 -8.04 -4.67
N ARG A 31 4.48 -7.98 -4.34
CA ARG A 31 3.71 -9.08 -3.73
C ARG A 31 2.47 -9.40 -4.53
N LYS A 32 1.72 -8.38 -4.93
CA LYS A 32 0.48 -8.56 -5.68
C LYS A 32 0.11 -7.32 -6.48
N ALA A 33 -0.04 -7.50 -7.79
CA ALA A 33 -0.68 -6.53 -8.68
C ALA A 33 -2.15 -6.28 -8.29
N PRO A 34 -2.66 -5.04 -8.44
CA PRO A 34 -4.08 -4.76 -8.26
C PRO A 34 -4.91 -5.59 -9.25
N ASP A 35 -6.10 -6.06 -8.84
CA ASP A 35 -6.96 -6.87 -9.71
C ASP A 35 -7.41 -6.14 -10.99
N VAL A 36 -7.44 -4.81 -10.95
CA VAL A 36 -7.75 -3.94 -12.07
C VAL A 36 -7.01 -2.61 -11.91
N ASN A 37 -6.57 -2.03 -13.02
CA ASN A 37 -6.07 -0.66 -13.02
C ASN A 37 -7.25 0.32 -12.88
N ALA A 38 -7.25 1.11 -11.81
CA ALA A 38 -8.28 2.12 -11.55
C ALA A 38 -7.77 3.56 -11.73
N ALA A 39 -6.62 3.75 -12.37
CA ALA A 39 -6.04 5.08 -12.62
C ALA A 39 -6.97 5.97 -13.44
N THR A 40 -7.02 7.24 -13.05
CA THR A 40 -7.58 8.34 -13.86
C THR A 40 -6.44 9.16 -14.50
N PRO A 41 -6.71 9.98 -15.53
CA PRO A 41 -5.66 10.71 -16.27
C PRO A 41 -4.74 11.57 -15.38
N PRO A 42 -3.51 11.87 -15.84
CA PRO A 42 -2.59 12.75 -15.14
C PRO A 42 -3.22 14.11 -14.78
N GLY A 43 -2.82 14.67 -13.64
CA GLY A 43 -3.37 15.93 -13.11
C GLY A 43 -4.74 15.79 -12.43
N THR A 44 -5.29 14.57 -12.36
CA THR A 44 -6.50 14.27 -11.57
C THR A 44 -6.14 13.67 -10.22
N TRP A 45 -7.04 13.78 -9.24
CA TRP A 45 -6.83 13.21 -7.92
C TRP A 45 -7.15 11.72 -7.90
N GLN A 46 -6.19 10.93 -7.41
CA GLN A 46 -6.38 9.51 -7.08
C GLN A 46 -6.82 9.39 -5.60
N SER A 47 -7.68 8.42 -5.29
CA SER A 47 -8.15 8.15 -3.92
C SER A 47 -7.90 6.70 -3.54
N TYR A 48 -7.37 6.49 -2.34
CA TYR A 48 -7.05 5.18 -1.78
C TYR A 48 -7.80 5.05 -0.45
N ASP A 49 -8.75 4.12 -0.37
CA ASP A 49 -9.35 3.69 0.89
C ASP A 49 -8.68 2.37 1.29
N ILE A 50 -7.90 2.42 2.38
CA ILE A 50 -7.05 1.31 2.81
C ILE A 50 -7.60 0.73 4.10
N GLU A 51 -7.90 -0.56 4.09
CA GLU A 51 -8.15 -1.33 5.31
C GLU A 51 -6.91 -2.18 5.61
N PHE A 52 -6.39 -2.06 6.83
CA PHE A 52 -5.18 -2.76 7.24
C PHE A 52 -5.35 -3.47 8.58
N ARG A 53 -4.98 -4.74 8.60
CA ARG A 53 -4.81 -5.52 9.81
C ARG A 53 -3.34 -5.85 10.00
N ALA A 54 -2.77 -5.43 11.13
CA ALA A 54 -1.38 -5.73 11.47
C ALA A 54 -1.11 -7.25 11.55
N ALA A 55 0.12 -7.64 11.22
CA ALA A 55 0.62 -8.98 11.50
C ALA A 55 0.53 -9.28 13.00
N ARG A 56 0.29 -10.56 13.35
CA ARG A 56 0.15 -11.00 14.74
C ARG A 56 1.37 -11.79 15.16
N PHE A 57 1.75 -11.60 16.43
CA PHE A 57 2.91 -12.22 17.04
C PHE A 57 2.49 -12.89 18.35
N ASP A 58 3.13 -13.99 18.70
CA ASP A 58 2.99 -14.62 20.02
C ASP A 58 3.79 -13.89 21.11
N SER A 59 3.72 -14.40 22.34
CA SER A 59 4.44 -13.84 23.50
C SER A 59 5.97 -13.90 23.36
N ASP A 60 6.47 -14.82 22.55
CA ASP A 60 7.91 -15.00 22.29
C ASP A 60 8.38 -14.12 21.13
N GLY A 61 7.48 -13.32 20.54
CA GLY A 61 7.75 -12.44 19.42
C GLY A 61 7.83 -13.16 18.08
N ARG A 62 7.37 -14.41 17.96
CA ARG A 62 7.28 -15.11 16.68
C ARG A 62 6.01 -14.71 15.96
N LYS A 63 6.12 -14.45 14.65
CA LYS A 63 4.95 -14.18 13.82
C LYS A 63 4.06 -15.42 13.74
N VAL A 64 2.77 -15.24 14.03
CA VAL A 64 1.74 -16.29 13.94
C VAL A 64 0.71 -16.02 12.86
N GLU A 65 0.60 -14.78 12.37
CA GLU A 65 -0.32 -14.44 11.28
C GLU A 65 0.19 -13.24 10.47
N ASP A 66 0.04 -13.31 9.16
CA ASP A 66 0.41 -12.23 8.25
C ASP A 66 -0.48 -11.00 8.40
N ALA A 67 0.11 -9.84 8.09
CA ALA A 67 -0.65 -8.62 7.89
C ALA A 67 -1.64 -8.81 6.74
N ARG A 68 -2.78 -8.11 6.79
CA ARG A 68 -3.77 -8.14 5.72
C ARG A 68 -4.13 -6.75 5.23
N VAL A 69 -4.29 -6.63 3.92
CA VAL A 69 -4.60 -5.38 3.22
C VAL A 69 -5.82 -5.56 2.33
N SER A 70 -6.75 -4.62 2.43
CA SER A 70 -7.75 -4.34 1.38
C SER A 70 -7.53 -2.92 0.85
N LEU A 71 -7.74 -2.72 -0.45
CA LEU A 71 -7.61 -1.42 -1.09
C LEU A 71 -8.80 -1.20 -2.01
N ARG A 72 -9.47 -0.06 -1.86
CA ARG A 72 -10.25 0.55 -2.94
C ARG A 72 -9.43 1.70 -3.55
N TRP A 73 -9.22 1.63 -4.85
CA TRP A 73 -8.60 2.69 -5.62
C TRP A 73 -9.68 3.35 -6.49
N ASN A 74 -9.91 4.65 -6.29
CA ASN A 74 -10.97 5.41 -6.97
C ASN A 74 -12.35 4.75 -6.82
N GLY A 75 -12.66 4.32 -5.59
CA GLY A 75 -13.90 3.64 -5.24
C GLY A 75 -13.99 2.17 -5.70
N LYS A 76 -13.10 1.71 -6.58
CA LYS A 76 -13.07 0.33 -7.08
C LYS A 76 -12.22 -0.56 -6.18
N PRO A 77 -12.74 -1.68 -5.66
CA PRO A 77 -11.95 -2.63 -4.90
C PRO A 77 -10.92 -3.32 -5.81
N VAL A 78 -9.64 -3.17 -5.49
CA VAL A 78 -8.50 -3.73 -6.25
C VAL A 78 -7.68 -4.74 -5.45
N HIS A 79 -7.84 -4.77 -4.12
CA HIS A 79 -7.38 -5.84 -3.23
C HIS A 79 -8.46 -6.14 -2.20
N ARG A 80 -8.63 -7.43 -1.85
CA ARG A 80 -9.59 -7.87 -0.83
C ARG A 80 -8.91 -8.80 0.16
N ASN A 81 -8.66 -8.31 1.38
CA ASN A 81 -8.15 -9.06 2.52
C ASN A 81 -6.89 -9.91 2.21
N VAL A 82 -5.98 -9.34 1.42
CA VAL A 82 -4.78 -10.02 0.91
C VAL A 82 -3.78 -10.18 2.05
N ALA A 83 -3.29 -11.40 2.26
CA ALA A 83 -2.19 -11.65 3.20
C ALA A 83 -0.85 -11.15 2.63
N VAL A 84 -0.07 -10.47 3.47
CA VAL A 84 1.23 -9.92 3.12
C VAL A 84 2.29 -10.60 4.00
N PRO A 85 3.10 -11.52 3.44
CA PRO A 85 3.94 -12.42 4.23
C PRO A 85 5.19 -11.78 4.84
N GLY A 86 5.41 -10.50 4.61
CA GLY A 86 6.59 -9.79 5.09
C GLY A 86 6.60 -8.34 4.61
N PRO A 87 7.64 -7.58 4.98
CA PRO A 87 7.79 -6.22 4.50
C PRO A 87 8.02 -6.19 2.99
N THR A 88 7.80 -5.03 2.39
CA THR A 88 7.95 -4.79 0.94
C THR A 88 8.91 -3.63 0.71
N GLY A 89 9.57 -3.60 -0.45
CA GLY A 89 10.43 -2.48 -0.86
C GLY A 89 11.44 -2.11 0.23
N ALA A 90 11.53 -0.81 0.54
CA ALA A 90 12.36 -0.26 1.60
C ALA A 90 11.65 -0.27 2.99
N GLY A 91 10.84 -1.29 3.24
CA GLY A 91 10.08 -1.47 4.47
C GLY A 91 10.96 -1.93 5.63
N ARG A 92 10.64 -1.47 6.84
CA ARG A 92 11.28 -1.94 8.08
C ARG A 92 10.92 -3.40 8.35
N PRO A 93 11.71 -4.14 9.15
CA PRO A 93 11.33 -5.45 9.62
C PRO A 93 9.97 -5.45 10.34
N GLU A 94 9.23 -6.57 10.23
CA GLU A 94 8.00 -6.73 10.99
C GLU A 94 8.27 -6.86 12.50
N GLY A 95 7.25 -6.55 13.30
CA GLY A 95 7.30 -6.74 14.74
C GLY A 95 5.95 -6.46 15.39
N PRO A 96 5.76 -6.83 16.67
CA PRO A 96 4.49 -6.70 17.37
C PRO A 96 4.08 -5.24 17.63
N ALA A 97 5.06 -4.34 17.66
CA ALA A 97 4.81 -2.92 17.91
C ALA A 97 4.11 -2.25 16.71
N PRO A 98 3.23 -1.27 16.96
CA PRO A 98 2.69 -0.41 15.91
C PRO A 98 3.81 0.41 15.25
N GLY A 99 3.51 1.03 14.11
CA GLY A 99 4.43 1.91 13.38
C GLY A 99 3.68 3.05 12.71
N HIS A 100 4.44 3.99 12.14
CA HIS A 100 3.90 5.19 11.49
C HIS A 100 3.37 4.90 10.07
N ILE A 101 2.57 5.82 9.54
CA ILE A 101 2.34 5.91 8.10
C ILE A 101 3.45 6.77 7.51
N ARG A 102 4.14 6.25 6.49
CA ARG A 102 5.16 7.00 5.74
C ARG A 102 4.71 7.19 4.29
N LEU A 103 4.66 8.44 3.86
CA LEU A 103 4.59 8.79 2.44
C LEU A 103 6.02 8.78 1.92
N GLN A 104 6.29 7.97 0.90
CA GLN A 104 7.64 7.80 0.38
C GLN A 104 8.02 9.01 -0.48
N ASP A 105 9.23 9.51 -0.28
CA ASP A 105 9.96 10.26 -1.28
C ASP A 105 10.89 9.26 -1.99
N HIS A 106 10.67 9.08 -3.30
CA HIS A 106 11.46 8.14 -4.11
C HIS A 106 12.68 8.82 -4.74
N GLY A 107 12.86 10.13 -4.56
CA GLY A 107 13.99 10.90 -5.11
C GLY A 107 13.90 11.13 -6.61
N ASP A 108 12.72 10.94 -7.21
CA ASP A 108 12.52 11.11 -8.65
C ASP A 108 12.65 12.59 -9.03
N PRO A 109 13.33 12.90 -10.16
CA PRO A 109 13.47 14.27 -10.63
C PRO A 109 12.12 14.82 -11.15
N GLY A 110 11.94 16.12 -11.05
CA GLY A 110 10.77 16.81 -11.61
C GLY A 110 9.54 16.82 -10.69
N ASP A 111 8.35 16.74 -11.30
CA ASP A 111 7.09 16.86 -10.60
C ASP A 111 6.75 15.59 -9.82
N ASN A 112 6.87 15.69 -8.50
CA ASN A 112 6.53 14.63 -7.56
C ASN A 112 5.03 14.63 -7.19
N PRO A 113 4.46 13.50 -6.75
CA PRO A 113 3.07 13.44 -6.32
C PRO A 113 2.78 14.42 -5.17
N ARG A 114 1.55 14.94 -5.15
CA ARG A 114 1.04 15.80 -4.07
C ARG A 114 -0.06 15.05 -3.33
N PHE A 115 -0.17 15.27 -2.03
CA PHE A 115 -1.14 14.58 -1.17
C PHE A 115 -2.13 15.57 -0.55
N ARG A 116 -3.38 15.13 -0.34
CA ARG A 116 -4.42 15.86 0.39
C ARG A 116 -5.38 14.89 1.06
N ASN A 117 -6.19 15.39 1.99
CA ASN A 117 -7.28 14.64 2.63
C ASN A 117 -6.81 13.30 3.22
N ILE A 118 -5.77 13.35 4.06
CA ILE A 118 -5.22 12.17 4.72
C ILE A 118 -5.73 12.16 6.15
N TRP A 119 -6.42 11.09 6.50
CA TRP A 119 -6.87 10.79 7.86
C TRP A 119 -6.75 9.28 8.09
N ILE A 120 -6.81 8.89 9.36
CA ILE A 120 -6.75 7.48 9.77
C ILE A 120 -7.69 7.29 10.95
N GLU A 121 -8.41 6.18 10.94
CA GLU A 121 -9.25 5.73 12.03
C GLU A 121 -8.81 4.31 12.43
N ARG A 122 -8.87 4.01 13.72
CA ARG A 122 -8.60 2.67 14.23
C ARG A 122 -9.84 1.80 14.00
N LEU A 123 -9.64 0.63 13.39
CA LEU A 123 -10.65 -0.42 13.24
C LEU A 123 -11.02 -1.06 14.59
#